data_AF-A0A933QTB5-F1
#
_entry.id   AF-A0A933QTB5-F1
#
_cell.length_a   1.000
_cell.length_b   1.000
_cell.length_c   1.000
_cell.angle_alpha   90.00
_cell.angle_beta   90.00
_cell.angle_gamma   90.00
#
_symmetry.space_group_name_H-M   'P 1'
#
loop_
_entity.id
_entity.type
_entity.pdbx_description
1 polymer ?
#
loop_
_entity_poly.entity_id
_entity_poly.type
_entity_poly.pdbx_seq_one_letter_code
_entity_poly.pdbx_strand_id
1 'polypeptide(L)' 'MFDLARLEQDSGLPPAIIKQIEQIVKEDFNDDQMLFELHIVRIFQALKEGRLTVNEVLREHETA' A
#
# COMPACT_ATOMS: atom_id res chain seq x y z
N MET A 1 -11.04 11.53 3.72
CA MET A 1 -10.87 10.08 3.90
C MET A 1 -10.80 9.47 2.51
N PHE A 2 -9.76 8.70 2.23
CA PHE A 2 -9.54 8.12 0.91
C PHE A 2 -10.36 6.83 0.74
N ASP A 3 -10.85 6.56 -0.47
CA ASP A 3 -11.63 5.36 -0.77
C ASP A 3 -10.69 4.18 -1.06
N LEU A 4 -10.15 3.59 0.02
CA LEU A 4 -9.18 2.48 -0.07
C LEU A 4 -9.82 1.24 -0.69
N ALA A 5 -11.08 0.93 -0.34
CA ALA A 5 -11.80 -0.21 -0.88
C ALA A 5 -11.90 -0.18 -2.40
N ARG A 6 -12.11 1.01 -2.98
CA ARG A 6 -12.08 1.19 -4.44
C ARG A 6 -10.67 1.04 -5.02
N LEU A 7 -9.65 1.59 -4.36
CA LEU A 7 -8.24 1.48 -4.79
C LEU A 7 -7.76 0.03 -4.81
N GLU A 8 -8.14 -0.74 -3.80
CA GLU A 8 -7.86 -2.17 -3.69
C GLU A 8 -8.50 -2.96 -4.85
N GLN A 9 -9.77 -2.70 -5.15
CA GLN A 9 -10.47 -3.32 -6.29
C GLN A 9 -9.82 -2.93 -7.62
N ASP A 10 -9.50 -1.65 -7.81
CA ASP A 10 -8.90 -1.10 -9.03
C ASP A 10 -7.45 -1.59 -9.24
N SER A 11 -6.77 -2.03 -8.18
CA SER A 11 -5.38 -2.52 -8.25
C SER A 11 -5.25 -3.87 -8.96
N GLY A 12 -6.30 -4.69 -8.96
CA GLY A 12 -6.26 -6.06 -9.45
C GLY A 12 -5.32 -6.99 -8.67
N LEU A 13 -4.84 -6.56 -7.50
CA LEU A 13 -3.92 -7.33 -6.67
C LEU A 13 -4.64 -8.40 -5.84
N PRO A 14 -3.98 -9.54 -5.55
CA PRO A 14 -4.54 -10.52 -4.63
C PRO A 14 -4.78 -9.91 -3.24
N PRO A 15 -5.89 -10.25 -2.55
CA PRO A 15 -6.17 -9.72 -1.20
C PRO A 15 -5.04 -9.96 -0.18
N ALA A 16 -4.30 -11.06 -0.31
CA ALA A 16 -3.15 -11.35 0.54
C ALA A 16 -2.01 -10.34 0.37
N ILE A 17 -1.78 -9.84 -0.84
CA ILE A 17 -0.76 -8.83 -1.14
C ILE A 17 -1.19 -7.46 -0.63
N ILE A 18 -2.46 -7.11 -0.85
CA ILE A 18 -3.05 -5.88 -0.32
C ILE A 18 -2.86 -5.82 1.19
N LYS A 19 -3.23 -6.89 1.90
CA LYS A 19 -3.07 -6.99 3.36
C LYS A 19 -1.62 -6.85 3.82
N GLN A 20 -0.65 -7.39 3.07
CA GLN A 20 0.76 -7.23 3.41
C GLN A 20 1.21 -5.78 3.27
N ILE A 21 0.83 -5.11 2.18
CA ILE A 21 1.11 -3.69 1.97
C ILE A 21 0.50 -2.84 3.08
N GLU A 22 -0.75 -3.12 3.47
CA GLU A 22 -1.40 -2.44 4.58
C GLU A 22 -0.66 -2.63 5.91
N GLN A 23 -0.21 -3.85 6.21
CA GLN A 23 0.52 -4.13 7.45
C GLN A 23 1.83 -3.35 7.51
N ILE A 24 2.60 -3.38 6.42
CA ILE A 24 3.85 -2.64 6.27
C ILE A 24 3.64 -1.15 6.54
N VAL A 25 2.68 -0.53 5.83
CA VAL A 25 2.42 0.91 5.97
C VAL A 25 1.88 1.23 7.36
N LYS A 26 1.09 0.33 7.94
CA LYS A 26 0.58 0.51 9.31
C LYS A 26 1.70 0.50 10.35
N GLU A 27 2.72 -0.34 10.18
CA GLU A 27 3.89 -0.37 11.06
C GLU A 27 4.71 0.93 11.00
N ASP A 28 4.82 1.54 9.82
CA ASP A 28 5.54 2.82 9.65
C ASP A 28 4.82 4.02 10.26
N PHE A 29 3.49 4.03 10.18
CA PHE A 29 2.69 5.19 10.59
C PHE A 29 2.01 5.03 11.94
N ASN A 30 2.08 3.84 12.55
CA ASN A 30 1.78 3.38 13.92
C ASN A 30 0.51 3.89 14.66
N ASP A 31 -0.20 4.90 14.16
CA ASP A 31 -1.51 5.44 14.58
C ASP A 31 -1.91 6.74 13.81
N ASP A 32 -1.04 7.31 12.96
CA ASP A 32 -1.42 8.44 12.09
C ASP A 32 -2.26 7.95 10.90
N GLN A 33 -3.57 7.94 11.10
CA GLN A 33 -4.54 7.50 10.10
C GLN A 33 -4.44 8.28 8.79
N MET A 34 -4.15 9.59 8.84
CA MET A 34 -4.09 10.40 7.62
C MET A 34 -2.84 10.07 6.80
N LEU A 35 -1.69 9.89 7.45
CA LEU A 35 -0.47 9.47 6.79
C LEU A 35 -0.58 8.05 6.26
N PHE A 36 -1.17 7.13 7.02
CA PHE A 36 -1.48 5.78 6.56
C PHE A 36 -2.30 5.79 5.27
N GLU A 37 -3.46 6.46 5.28
CA GLU A 37 -4.35 6.49 4.10
C GLU A 37 -3.66 7.13 2.89
N LEU A 38 -2.91 8.23 3.10
CA LEU A 38 -2.18 8.91 2.05
C LEU A 38 -1.08 8.03 1.44
N HIS A 39 -0.33 7.31 2.27
CA HIS A 39 0.77 6.47 1.81
C HIS A 39 0.27 5.25 1.04
N ILE A 40 -0.81 4.63 1.51
CA ILE A 40 -1.52 3.56 0.80
C ILE A 40 -1.94 4.02 -0.59
N VAL A 41 -2.61 5.17 -0.70
CA VAL A 41 -3.07 5.71 -1.99
C VAL A 41 -1.91 5.90 -2.96
N ARG A 42 -0.78 6.43 -2.48
CA ARG A 42 0.42 6.65 -3.30
C ARG A 42 1.03 5.35 -3.80
N ILE A 43 1.14 4.34 -2.95
CA ILE A 43 1.64 3.02 -3.33
C ILE A 43 0.76 2.42 -4.42
N PHE A 44 -0.55 2.34 -4.19
CA PHE A 44 -1.48 1.77 -5.17
C PHE A 44 -1.50 2.54 -6.49
N GLN A 45 -1.39 3.87 -6.45
CA GLN A 45 -1.29 4.67 -7.67
C GLN A 45 0.02 4.41 -8.43
N ALA A 46 1.15 4.32 -7.73
CA ALA A 46 2.45 4.00 -8.33
C ALA A 46 2.48 2.58 -8.92
N LEU A 47 1.86 1.60 -8.25
CA LEU A 47 1.68 0.25 -8.76
C LEU A 47 0.82 0.24 -10.03
N LYS A 48 -0.29 0.98 -10.03
CA LYS A 48 -1.17 1.13 -11.21
C LYS A 48 -0.48 1.79 -12.39
N GLU A 49 0.35 2.79 -12.13
CA GLU A 49 1.10 3.53 -13.14
C GLU A 49 2.39 2.80 -13.58
N GLY A 50 2.70 1.63 -12.98
CA GLY A 50 3.89 0.84 -13.27
C GLY A 50 5.20 1.51 -12.82
N ARG A 51 5.14 2.51 -11.95
CA ARG A 51 6.31 3.18 -11.35
C ARG A 51 6.92 2.37 -10.21
N LEU A 52 6.12 1.50 -9.59
CA LEU A 52 6.53 0.54 -8.59
C LEU A 52 6.01 -0.84 -9.00
N THR A 53 6.71 -1.86 -8.54
CA THR A 53 6.26 -3.26 -8.55
C THR A 53 5.92 -3.71 -7.14
N VAL A 54 5.05 -4.73 -7.03
CA VAL A 54 4.69 -5.32 -5.72
C VAL A 54 5.94 -5.78 -4.97
N ASN A 55 6.90 -6.39 -5.66
CA ASN A 55 8.13 -6.87 -5.04
C ASN A 55 9.00 -5.74 -4.47
N GLU A 56 9.01 -4.55 -5.10
CA GLU A 56 9.74 -3.39 -4.56
C GLU A 56 9.10 -2.89 -3.28
N VAL A 57 7.77 -2.76 -3.27
CA VAL A 57 7.01 -2.37 -2.08
C VAL A 57 7.23 -3.35 -0.93
N LEU A 58 7.26 -4.66 -1.21
CA LEU A 58 7.46 -5.66 -0.17
C LEU A 58 8.93 -5.77 0.29
N ARG A 59 9.91 -5.53 -0.60
CA ARG A 59 11.35 -5.64 -0.26
C ARG A 59 11.89 -4.48 0.55
N GLU A 60 11.38 -3.26 0.34
CA GLU A 60 11.84 -2.09 1.11
C GLU A 60 11.64 -2.28 2.63
N HIS A 61 10.72 -3.18 3.03
CA HIS A 61 10.39 -3.47 4.42
C HIS A 61 10.89 -4.83 4.95
N GLU A 62 11.62 -5.62 4.15
CA GLU A 62 12.30 -6.85 4.64
C GLU A 62 13.64 -6.57 5.34
N THR A 63 14.16 -5.34 5.26
CA THR A 63 15.48 -4.94 5.77
C THR A 63 15.47 -3.97 6.97
N ALA A 64 14.32 -3.72 7.59
CA ALA A 64 14.19 -2.88 8.79
C ALA A 64 14.16 -3.71 10.09
#